data_AF-A0AAV8HKD7-F1
#
_entry.id   AF-A0AAV8HKD7-F1
#
_cell.length_a   1.000
_cell.length_b   1.000
_cell.length_c   1.000
_cell.angle_alpha   90.00
_cell.angle_beta   90.00
_cell.angle_gamma   90.00
#
_symmetry.space_group_name_H-M   'P 1'
#
loop_
_entity.id
_entity.type
_entity.pdbx_description
1 polymer ?
#
loop_
_entity_poly.entity_id
_entity_poly.type
_entity_poly.pdbx_seq_one_letter_code
_entity_poly.pdbx_strand_id
1 'polypeptide(L)'
;MILIPTVATERASAKFVFTHFNTDNGEGIHSSFYIFVLGLLMSQYSLAGYDVSAHLVEETKKADQSGPIGIITSVGLAVVTGWIYLVAITFAATDIPYLLDTSNDAGGYAIAEIFYLAFKNRYGTGVGGIICLGLVAGAAYLCGLSAVTSNSRMAYAFSRDGAMPFPSVWYRVNKQEVPVNAVWLSVAVGFCMALPSLGSQVAFQAMVSIATIALYIAYVTPIVFRVTLGRKSFVPGPFNLGKYSLLVGWVSILWVIVIAVLFCLPVAYPITKDTLNYAPVAVGGVLVLCLSSWVISARFWFHGPKTTVIVNV
;
A
#
# COMPACT_ATOMS: atom_id res chain seq x y z
N MET A 1 -1.53 -19.93 -4.61
CA MET A 1 -2.65 -18.99 -4.90
C MET A 1 -3.54 -19.47 -6.04
N ILE A 2 -3.02 -19.75 -7.24
CA ILE A 2 -3.83 -20.24 -8.39
C ILE A 2 -4.37 -21.68 -8.21
N LEU A 3 -3.90 -22.41 -7.19
CA LEU A 3 -4.38 -23.76 -6.87
C LEU A 3 -5.81 -23.80 -6.30
N ILE A 4 -6.33 -22.69 -5.77
CA ILE A 4 -7.61 -22.70 -5.03
C ILE A 4 -8.79 -23.03 -5.95
N PRO A 5 -8.94 -22.44 -7.14
CA PRO A 5 -9.97 -22.87 -8.10
C PRO A 5 -9.85 -24.33 -8.53
N THR A 6 -8.63 -24.87 -8.56
CA THR A 6 -8.41 -26.28 -8.94
C THR A 6 -8.78 -27.26 -7.82
N VAL A 7 -8.74 -26.80 -6.57
CA VAL A 7 -9.07 -27.59 -5.39
C VAL A 7 -10.55 -27.45 -5.02
N ALA A 8 -11.13 -26.26 -5.20
CA ALA A 8 -12.53 -25.98 -4.91
C ALA A 8 -13.46 -26.87 -5.74
N THR A 9 -14.24 -27.71 -5.05
CA THR A 9 -15.25 -28.62 -5.64
C THR A 9 -16.53 -27.91 -6.03
N GLU A 10 -16.91 -26.89 -5.26
CA GLU A 10 -18.06 -26.04 -5.51
C GLU A 10 -17.59 -24.67 -6.01
N ARG A 11 -18.35 -24.10 -6.94
CA ARG A 11 -18.03 -22.80 -7.54
C ARG A 11 -19.27 -21.95 -7.64
N ALA A 12 -19.14 -20.67 -7.30
CA ALA A 12 -20.17 -19.69 -7.55
C ALA A 12 -20.43 -19.53 -9.05
N SER A 13 -21.65 -19.13 -9.43
CA SER A 13 -21.99 -18.89 -10.83
C SER A 13 -21.30 -17.63 -11.36
N ALA A 14 -20.97 -17.59 -12.65
CA ALA A 14 -20.39 -16.38 -13.27
C ALA A 14 -21.32 -15.16 -13.12
N LYS A 15 -22.64 -15.37 -13.18
CA LYS A 15 -23.61 -14.30 -12.91
C LYS A 15 -23.43 -13.74 -11.50
N PHE A 16 -23.29 -14.60 -10.50
CA PHE A 16 -23.02 -14.16 -9.13
C PHE A 16 -21.72 -13.36 -9.05
N VAL A 17 -20.61 -13.93 -9.54
CA VAL A 17 -19.28 -13.31 -9.45
C VAL A 17 -19.21 -11.91 -10.09
N PHE A 18 -19.87 -11.69 -11.23
CA PHE A 18 -19.77 -10.42 -11.97
C PHE A 18 -20.93 -9.44 -11.74
N THR A 19 -22.01 -9.85 -11.09
CA THR A 19 -23.22 -8.98 -10.96
C THR A 19 -23.74 -8.84 -9.53
N HIS A 20 -23.37 -9.73 -8.62
CA HIS A 20 -23.89 -9.69 -7.26
C HIS A 20 -23.10 -8.73 -6.38
N PHE A 21 -23.82 -7.86 -5.67
CA PHE A 21 -23.29 -7.01 -4.61
C PHE A 21 -23.89 -7.44 -3.27
N ASN A 22 -23.05 -7.70 -2.27
CA ASN A 22 -23.49 -8.10 -0.94
C ASN A 22 -24.02 -6.89 -0.14
N THR A 23 -25.28 -6.52 -0.36
CA THR A 23 -25.96 -5.39 0.31
C THR A 23 -26.38 -5.69 1.74
N ASP A 24 -26.39 -6.97 2.12
CA ASP A 24 -26.69 -7.46 3.47
C ASP A 24 -25.39 -7.83 4.20
N ASN A 25 -24.44 -6.89 4.20
CA ASN A 25 -23.08 -7.08 4.70
C ASN A 25 -22.93 -6.97 6.22
N GLY A 26 -24.00 -6.69 6.96
CA GLY A 26 -23.93 -6.44 8.42
C GLY A 26 -23.32 -5.07 8.79
N GLU A 27 -22.74 -4.36 7.83
CA GLU A 27 -22.08 -3.04 8.01
C GLU A 27 -23.04 -1.87 7.71
N GLY A 28 -24.33 -2.11 7.53
CA GLY A 28 -25.34 -1.08 7.28
C GLY A 28 -25.20 -0.36 5.93
N ILE A 29 -24.42 -0.90 5.00
CA ILE A 29 -24.24 -0.35 3.65
C ILE A 29 -25.12 -1.11 2.66
N HIS A 30 -26.19 -0.45 2.19
CA HIS A 30 -27.14 -1.06 1.26
C HIS A 30 -27.01 -0.59 -0.19
N SER A 31 -26.23 0.47 -0.46
CA SER A 31 -26.06 1.01 -1.82
C SER A 31 -25.00 0.22 -2.58
N SER A 32 -25.39 -0.48 -3.66
CA SER A 32 -24.46 -1.21 -4.53
C SER A 32 -23.38 -0.32 -5.14
N PHE A 33 -23.72 0.94 -5.47
CA PHE A 33 -22.73 1.91 -5.96
C PHE A 33 -21.69 2.22 -4.90
N TYR A 34 -22.11 2.39 -3.65
CA TYR A 34 -21.19 2.67 -2.56
C TYR A 34 -20.28 1.46 -2.27
N ILE A 35 -20.82 0.24 -2.30
CA ILE A 35 -20.05 -1.00 -2.18
C ILE A 35 -19.01 -1.10 -3.31
N PHE A 36 -19.40 -0.79 -4.55
CA PHE A 36 -18.48 -0.77 -5.69
C PHE A 36 -17.32 0.21 -5.46
N VAL A 37 -17.63 1.43 -5.03
CA VAL A 37 -16.65 2.48 -4.76
C VAL A 37 -15.71 2.11 -3.61
N LEU A 38 -16.23 1.50 -2.53
CA LEU A 38 -15.40 0.98 -1.43
C LEU A 38 -14.48 -0.17 -1.87
N GLY A 39 -14.94 -1.02 -2.80
CA GLY A 39 -14.12 -2.08 -3.38
C GLY A 39 -12.85 -1.58 -4.07
N LEU A 40 -12.84 -0.34 -4.57
CA LEU A 40 -11.65 0.28 -5.17
C LEU A 40 -10.52 0.51 -4.14
N LEU A 41 -10.86 0.68 -2.86
CA LEU A 41 -9.89 0.98 -1.80
C LEU A 41 -8.90 -0.18 -1.60
N MET A 42 -9.38 -1.43 -1.61
CA MET A 42 -8.52 -2.60 -1.44
C MET A 42 -7.58 -2.83 -2.62
N SER A 43 -8.08 -2.60 -3.85
CA SER A 43 -7.23 -2.67 -5.03
C SER A 43 -6.13 -1.61 -4.98
N GLN A 44 -6.47 -0.41 -4.51
CA GLN A 44 -5.52 0.68 -4.38
C GLN A 44 -4.44 0.34 -3.32
N TYR A 45 -4.85 -0.07 -2.13
CA TYR A 45 -3.92 -0.50 -1.07
C TYR A 45 -2.94 -1.58 -1.56
N SER A 46 -3.43 -2.57 -2.32
CA SER A 46 -2.62 -3.69 -2.80
C SER A 46 -1.58 -3.32 -3.85
N LEU A 47 -1.74 -2.19 -4.54
CA LEU A 47 -0.82 -1.72 -5.58
C LEU A 47 0.17 -0.67 -5.06
N ALA A 48 0.27 -0.46 -3.75
CA ALA A 48 1.28 0.44 -3.16
C ALA A 48 2.71 -0.17 -3.20
N GLY A 49 3.74 0.68 -3.11
CA GLY A 49 5.13 0.24 -2.95
C GLY A 49 5.90 -0.05 -4.25
N TYR A 50 5.34 0.29 -5.42
CA TYR A 50 6.07 0.17 -6.69
C TYR A 50 7.29 1.10 -6.79
N ASP A 51 7.36 2.16 -5.98
CA ASP A 51 8.49 3.08 -5.90
C ASP A 51 9.72 2.49 -5.22
N VAL A 52 9.61 1.31 -4.58
CA VAL A 52 10.74 0.56 -4.02
C VAL A 52 11.84 0.34 -5.07
N SER A 53 11.47 0.15 -6.34
CA SER A 53 12.43 0.04 -7.45
C SER A 53 13.26 1.32 -7.64
N ALA A 54 12.73 2.49 -7.29
CA ALA A 54 13.47 3.75 -7.33
C ALA A 54 14.43 3.88 -6.13
N HIS A 55 14.04 3.41 -4.94
CA HIS A 55 14.88 3.46 -3.73
C HIS A 55 16.10 2.53 -3.79
N LEU A 56 16.06 1.49 -4.63
CA LEU A 56 17.14 0.52 -4.85
C LEU A 56 17.84 0.71 -6.20
N VAL A 57 17.59 1.84 -6.87
CA VAL A 57 18.08 2.05 -8.24
C VAL A 57 19.61 2.20 -8.29
N GLU A 58 20.23 2.67 -7.20
CA GLU A 58 21.69 2.83 -7.08
C GLU A 58 22.45 1.49 -7.23
N GLU A 59 21.79 0.37 -6.90
CA GLU A 59 22.35 -0.99 -7.00
C GLU A 59 22.00 -1.67 -8.34
N THR A 60 21.25 -0.98 -9.20
CA THR A 60 20.69 -1.55 -10.44
C THR A 60 21.55 -1.18 -11.65
N LYS A 61 21.86 -2.17 -12.50
CA LYS A 61 22.53 -1.93 -13.78
C LYS A 61 21.60 -1.13 -14.72
N LYS A 62 22.14 -0.07 -15.33
CA LYS A 62 21.37 0.88 -16.18
C LYS A 62 20.18 1.49 -15.43
N ALA A 63 20.44 2.02 -14.24
CA ALA A 63 19.47 2.61 -13.32
C ALA A 63 18.46 3.57 -13.98
N ASP A 64 18.94 4.39 -14.92
CA ASP A 64 18.21 5.38 -15.70
C ASP A 64 17.09 4.81 -16.58
N GLN A 65 17.21 3.55 -17.02
CA GLN A 65 16.20 2.86 -17.83
C GLN A 65 15.50 1.75 -17.05
N SER A 66 16.27 0.97 -16.30
CA SER A 66 15.78 -0.19 -15.55
C SER A 66 14.82 0.21 -14.43
N GLY A 67 15.02 1.36 -13.78
CA GLY A 67 14.12 1.84 -12.73
C GLY A 67 12.68 2.07 -13.24
N PRO A 68 12.46 2.96 -14.22
CA PRO A 68 11.13 3.19 -14.78
C PRO A 68 10.47 1.95 -15.37
N ILE A 69 11.24 1.11 -16.09
CA ILE A 69 10.73 -0.15 -16.65
C ILE A 69 10.33 -1.13 -15.53
N GLY A 70 11.11 -1.20 -14.45
CA GLY A 70 10.80 -2.04 -13.29
C GLY A 70 9.48 -1.65 -12.62
N ILE A 71 9.22 -0.34 -12.49
CA ILE A 71 7.94 0.17 -11.96
C ILE A 71 6.77 -0.27 -12.86
N ILE A 72 6.88 -0.04 -14.17
CA ILE A 72 5.77 -0.35 -15.10
C ILE A 72 5.52 -1.86 -15.18
N THR A 73 6.59 -2.66 -15.27
CA THR A 73 6.46 -4.12 -15.40
C THR A 73 5.95 -4.76 -14.11
N SER A 74 6.39 -4.30 -12.93
CA SER A 74 5.90 -4.78 -11.65
C SER A 74 4.42 -4.48 -11.44
N VAL A 75 3.98 -3.24 -11.72
CA VAL A 75 2.56 -2.85 -11.64
C VAL A 75 1.72 -3.63 -12.65
N GLY A 76 2.18 -3.75 -13.91
CA GLY A 76 1.48 -4.49 -14.95
C GLY A 76 1.29 -5.98 -14.58
N LEU A 77 2.34 -6.61 -14.07
CA LEU A 77 2.29 -8.00 -13.62
C LEU A 77 1.38 -8.16 -12.40
N ALA A 78 1.43 -7.24 -11.44
CA ALA A 78 0.58 -7.25 -10.26
C ALA A 78 -0.91 -7.12 -10.63
N VAL A 79 -1.25 -6.26 -11.59
CA VAL A 79 -2.63 -6.11 -12.09
C VAL A 79 -3.13 -7.41 -12.72
N VAL A 80 -2.35 -8.01 -13.63
CA VAL A 80 -2.78 -9.25 -14.31
C VAL A 80 -2.90 -10.42 -13.34
N THR A 81 -1.87 -10.65 -12.53
CA THR A 81 -1.83 -11.80 -11.60
C THR A 81 -2.84 -11.62 -10.45
N GLY A 82 -2.96 -10.40 -9.93
CA GLY A 82 -3.94 -10.02 -8.92
C GLY A 82 -5.37 -10.16 -9.42
N TRP A 83 -5.66 -9.73 -10.65
CA TRP A 83 -6.98 -9.89 -11.25
C TRP A 83 -7.36 -11.37 -11.42
N ILE A 84 -6.46 -12.20 -11.96
CA ILE A 84 -6.68 -13.65 -12.08
C ILE A 84 -6.95 -14.26 -10.70
N TYR A 85 -6.18 -13.87 -9.68
CA TYR A 85 -6.35 -14.36 -8.32
C TYR A 85 -7.68 -13.93 -7.68
N LEU A 86 -8.10 -12.68 -7.86
CA LEU A 86 -9.37 -12.17 -7.32
C LEU A 86 -10.57 -12.84 -7.99
N VAL A 87 -10.53 -13.05 -9.31
CA VAL A 87 -11.57 -13.81 -10.01
C VAL A 87 -11.61 -15.24 -9.46
N ALA A 88 -10.46 -15.90 -9.40
CA ALA A 88 -10.30 -17.26 -8.88
C ALA A 88 -10.91 -17.44 -7.47
N ILE A 89 -10.60 -16.54 -6.54
CA ILE A 89 -11.09 -16.65 -5.16
C ILE A 89 -12.58 -16.31 -5.04
N THR A 90 -13.08 -15.37 -5.85
CA THR A 90 -14.51 -15.02 -5.85
C THR A 90 -15.37 -16.17 -6.38
N PHE A 91 -14.85 -16.97 -7.33
CA PHE A 91 -15.49 -18.22 -7.75
C PHE A 91 -15.53 -19.28 -6.64
N ALA A 92 -14.59 -19.26 -5.69
CA ALA A 92 -14.57 -20.18 -4.55
C ALA A 92 -15.42 -19.68 -3.35
N ALA A 93 -15.89 -18.43 -3.38
CA ALA A 93 -16.74 -17.85 -2.35
C ALA A 93 -18.22 -18.21 -2.61
N THR A 94 -18.69 -19.32 -2.06
CA THR A 94 -20.05 -19.84 -2.30
C THR A 94 -21.08 -19.40 -1.26
N ASP A 95 -20.68 -19.25 0.01
CA ASP A 95 -21.56 -18.87 1.13
C ASP A 95 -21.01 -17.65 1.90
N ILE A 96 -21.32 -16.44 1.42
CA ILE A 96 -20.82 -15.20 2.03
C ILE A 96 -21.23 -15.06 3.50
N PRO A 97 -22.50 -15.31 3.90
CA PRO A 97 -22.90 -15.26 5.31
C PRO A 97 -22.03 -16.15 6.21
N TYR A 98 -21.81 -17.40 5.83
CA TYR A 98 -20.95 -18.30 6.62
C TYR A 98 -19.49 -17.86 6.62
N LEU A 99 -18.96 -17.37 5.49
CA LEU A 99 -17.57 -16.91 5.38
C LEU A 99 -17.25 -15.70 6.28
N LEU A 100 -18.24 -14.83 6.52
CA LEU A 100 -18.11 -13.64 7.36
C LEU A 100 -18.53 -13.88 8.81
N ASP A 101 -19.04 -15.07 9.15
CA ASP A 101 -19.47 -15.40 10.49
C ASP A 101 -18.26 -15.52 11.44
N THR A 102 -18.23 -14.69 12.49
CA THR A 102 -17.19 -14.72 13.53
C THR A 102 -17.12 -16.01 14.33
N SER A 103 -18.16 -16.86 14.25
CA SER A 103 -18.21 -18.17 14.91
C SER A 103 -17.65 -19.32 14.07
N ASN A 104 -17.28 -19.08 12.81
CA ASN A 104 -16.68 -20.10 11.95
C ASN A 104 -15.24 -20.46 12.37
N ASP A 105 -14.69 -21.51 11.74
CA ASP A 105 -13.35 -22.05 12.04
C ASP A 105 -12.24 -20.98 11.90
N ALA A 106 -12.42 -20.02 10.99
CA ALA A 106 -11.50 -18.91 10.77
C ALA A 106 -11.91 -17.59 11.46
N GLY A 107 -12.87 -17.58 12.39
CA GLY A 107 -13.26 -16.38 13.14
C GLY A 107 -13.73 -15.20 12.27
N GLY A 108 -14.39 -15.46 11.14
CA GLY A 108 -14.88 -14.44 10.19
C GLY A 108 -13.84 -13.94 9.18
N TYR A 109 -12.62 -14.50 9.16
CA TYR A 109 -11.63 -14.21 8.11
C TYR A 109 -11.97 -14.97 6.82
N ALA A 110 -12.81 -14.38 5.98
CA ALA A 110 -13.35 -15.01 4.77
C ALA A 110 -12.30 -15.71 3.88
N ILE A 111 -11.15 -15.09 3.63
CA ILE A 111 -10.09 -15.68 2.80
C ILE A 111 -9.52 -16.95 3.46
N ALA A 112 -9.32 -16.93 4.77
CA ALA A 112 -8.80 -18.09 5.50
C ALA A 112 -9.82 -19.24 5.51
N GLU A 113 -11.10 -18.92 5.70
CA GLU A 113 -12.18 -19.91 5.65
C GLU A 113 -12.32 -20.53 4.26
N ILE A 114 -12.26 -19.73 3.18
CA ILE A 114 -12.27 -20.23 1.80
C ILE A 114 -11.15 -21.25 1.56
N PHE A 115 -9.93 -20.94 2.02
CA PHE A 115 -8.79 -21.84 1.87
C PHE A 115 -9.00 -23.14 2.63
N TYR A 116 -9.51 -23.05 3.86
CA TYR A 116 -9.77 -24.22 4.69
C TYR A 116 -10.86 -25.11 4.08
N LEU A 117 -12.00 -24.53 3.72
CA LEU A 117 -13.15 -25.24 3.15
C LEU A 117 -12.83 -25.86 1.79
N ALA A 118 -12.11 -25.16 0.91
CA ALA A 118 -11.76 -25.70 -0.41
C ALA A 118 -11.03 -27.05 -0.29
N PHE A 119 -10.08 -27.15 0.64
CA PHE A 119 -9.34 -28.39 0.88
C PHE A 119 -10.16 -29.42 1.67
N LYS A 120 -10.92 -28.97 2.68
CA LYS A 120 -11.80 -29.85 3.48
C LYS A 120 -12.84 -30.54 2.61
N ASN A 121 -13.49 -29.82 1.69
CA ASN A 121 -14.51 -30.37 0.81
C ASN A 121 -13.94 -31.33 -0.24
N ARG A 122 -12.71 -31.08 -0.72
CA ARG A 122 -12.07 -31.92 -1.74
C ARG A 122 -11.40 -33.18 -1.18
N TYR A 123 -10.72 -33.05 -0.05
CA TYR A 123 -9.80 -34.06 0.48
C TYR A 123 -10.19 -34.56 1.88
N GLY A 124 -11.30 -34.09 2.45
CA GLY A 124 -11.75 -34.42 3.80
C GLY A 124 -10.93 -33.76 4.92
N THR A 125 -9.88 -32.99 4.60
CA THR A 125 -9.02 -32.31 5.57
C THR A 125 -8.65 -30.91 5.11
N GLY A 126 -8.65 -29.93 6.02
CA GLY A 126 -8.31 -28.54 5.72
C GLY A 126 -6.81 -28.21 5.78
N VAL A 127 -5.95 -29.21 6.01
CA VAL A 127 -4.50 -29.04 6.22
C VAL A 127 -3.82 -28.33 5.04
N GLY A 128 -4.21 -28.67 3.81
CA GLY A 128 -3.66 -28.00 2.62
C GLY A 128 -4.02 -26.51 2.53
N GLY A 129 -5.19 -26.12 3.05
CA GLY A 129 -5.59 -24.72 3.19
C GLY A 129 -4.70 -23.98 4.18
N ILE A 130 -4.45 -24.59 5.34
CA ILE A 130 -3.56 -24.03 6.38
C ILE A 130 -2.12 -23.87 5.85
N ILE A 131 -1.59 -24.84 5.11
CA ILE A 131 -0.27 -24.74 4.47
C ILE A 131 -0.24 -23.56 3.48
N CYS A 132 -1.28 -23.38 2.68
CA CYS A 132 -1.39 -22.25 1.76
C CYS A 132 -1.42 -20.90 2.50
N LEU A 133 -2.09 -20.81 3.65
CA LEU A 133 -2.07 -19.62 4.51
C LEU A 133 -0.69 -19.38 5.11
N GLY A 134 0.06 -20.42 5.48
CA GLY A 134 1.45 -20.32 5.89
C GLY A 134 2.35 -19.69 4.81
N LEU A 135 2.12 -20.02 3.53
CA LEU A 135 2.81 -19.38 2.41
C LEU A 135 2.43 -17.89 2.27
N VAL A 136 1.18 -17.53 2.50
CA VAL A 136 0.75 -16.10 2.54
C VAL A 136 1.48 -15.37 3.66
N ALA A 137 1.53 -15.94 4.85
CA ALA A 137 2.22 -15.36 6.00
C ALA A 137 3.72 -15.17 5.71
N GLY A 138 4.37 -16.16 5.09
CA GLY A 138 5.75 -16.04 4.64
C GLY A 138 5.96 -14.93 3.60
N ALA A 139 5.06 -14.80 2.62
CA ALA A 139 5.12 -13.73 1.63
C ALA A 139 4.92 -12.34 2.28
N ALA A 140 3.99 -12.21 3.22
CA ALA A 140 3.77 -10.97 3.98
C ALA A 140 5.00 -10.58 4.82
N TYR A 141 5.67 -11.56 5.44
CA TYR A 141 6.91 -11.33 6.17
C TYR A 141 8.03 -10.81 5.25
N LEU A 142 8.22 -11.42 4.08
CA LEU A 142 9.20 -10.96 3.08
C LEU A 142 8.88 -9.55 2.57
N CYS A 143 7.59 -9.23 2.37
CA CYS A 143 7.15 -7.88 2.02
C CYS A 143 7.53 -6.87 3.12
N GLY A 144 7.29 -7.20 4.39
CA GLY A 144 7.69 -6.36 5.53
C GLY A 144 9.21 -6.12 5.59
N LEU A 145 10.02 -7.16 5.36
CA LEU A 145 11.48 -7.01 5.28
C LEU A 145 11.92 -6.07 4.15
N SER A 146 11.27 -6.16 2.98
CA SER A 146 11.53 -5.26 1.86
C SER A 146 11.17 -3.80 2.22
N ALA A 147 10.01 -3.58 2.85
CA ALA A 147 9.57 -2.26 3.29
C ALA A 147 10.53 -1.64 4.32
N VAL A 148 11.00 -2.40 5.30
CA VAL A 148 11.99 -1.94 6.29
C VAL A 148 13.30 -1.57 5.61
N THR A 149 13.73 -2.36 4.62
CA THR A 149 14.94 -2.09 3.85
C THR A 149 14.82 -0.76 3.10
N SER A 150 13.73 -0.54 2.37
CA SER A 150 13.49 0.71 1.65
C SER A 150 13.39 1.92 2.59
N ASN A 151 12.66 1.79 3.70
CA ASN A 151 12.51 2.89 4.65
C ASN A 151 13.84 3.29 5.29
N SER A 152 14.69 2.31 5.65
CA SER A 152 16.00 2.59 6.25
C SER A 152 16.94 3.33 5.31
N ARG A 153 16.89 3.04 3.99
CA ARG A 153 17.67 3.76 2.97
C ARG A 153 17.18 5.19 2.79
N MET A 154 15.87 5.39 2.77
CA MET A 154 15.29 6.73 2.72
C MET A 154 15.69 7.54 3.97
N ALA A 155 15.57 6.97 5.16
CA ALA A 155 15.99 7.61 6.41
C ALA A 155 17.50 7.95 6.42
N TYR A 156 18.35 7.07 5.89
CA TYR A 156 19.77 7.33 5.69
C TYR A 156 20.01 8.52 4.75
N ALA A 157 19.37 8.56 3.57
CA ALA A 157 19.51 9.64 2.61
C ALA A 157 19.07 11.00 3.18
N PHE A 158 17.93 11.04 3.88
CA PHE A 158 17.46 12.24 4.57
C PHE A 158 18.42 12.68 5.69
N SER A 159 19.03 11.73 6.40
CA SER A 159 20.00 12.04 7.46
C SER A 159 21.31 12.57 6.91
N ARG A 160 21.77 12.05 5.76
CA ARG A 160 22.93 12.59 5.02
C ARG A 160 22.70 14.05 4.60
N ASP A 161 21.48 14.37 4.20
CA ASP A 161 21.10 15.73 3.80
C ASP A 161 20.82 16.64 5.01
N GLY A 162 20.93 16.12 6.24
CA GLY A 162 20.70 16.88 7.48
C GLY A 162 19.22 17.13 7.79
N ALA A 163 18.31 16.43 7.11
CA ALA A 163 16.85 16.62 7.26
C ALA A 163 16.25 15.92 8.49
N MET A 164 17.00 15.02 9.13
CA MET A 164 16.56 14.24 10.29
C MET A 164 17.15 14.80 11.60
N PRO A 165 16.44 14.70 12.74
CA PRO A 165 16.99 15.05 14.04
C PRO A 165 18.16 14.13 14.37
N PHE A 166 19.25 14.65 14.94
CA PHE A 166 20.49 13.88 15.20
C PHE A 166 21.02 13.15 13.95
N PRO A 167 21.27 13.86 12.83
CA PRO A 167 21.64 13.23 11.57
C PRO A 167 22.90 12.37 11.70
N SER A 168 23.79 12.72 12.64
CA SER A 168 25.04 12.03 12.95
C SER A 168 24.88 10.59 13.47
N VAL A 169 23.69 10.21 13.92
CA VAL A 169 23.39 8.86 14.42
C VAL A 169 22.90 7.95 13.27
N TRP A 170 22.01 8.48 12.44
CA TRP A 170 21.31 7.72 11.41
C TRP A 170 22.10 7.57 10.11
N TYR A 171 22.98 8.52 9.79
CA TYR A 171 23.83 8.45 8.59
C TYR A 171 24.98 7.43 8.71
N ARG A 172 25.21 6.83 9.89
CA ARG A 172 26.31 5.88 10.07
C ARG A 172 25.99 4.55 9.40
N VAL A 173 26.88 4.13 8.50
CA VAL A 173 26.83 2.82 7.84
C VAL A 173 27.86 1.86 8.46
N ASN A 174 27.57 0.57 8.42
CA ASN A 174 28.51 -0.48 8.83
C ASN A 174 29.51 -0.82 7.68
N LYS A 175 30.36 -1.83 7.90
CA LYS A 175 31.34 -2.30 6.90
C LYS A 175 30.73 -2.86 5.61
N GLN A 176 29.43 -3.19 5.64
CA GLN A 176 28.67 -3.72 4.50
C GLN A 176 27.80 -2.64 3.86
N GLU A 177 28.06 -1.35 4.17
CA GLU A 177 27.32 -0.19 3.67
C GLU A 177 25.83 -0.16 4.08
N VAL A 178 25.48 -0.87 5.16
CA VAL A 178 24.12 -0.92 5.70
C VAL A 178 23.94 0.09 6.84
N PRO A 179 22.92 0.97 6.80
CA PRO A 179 22.63 1.93 7.86
C PRO A 179 21.84 1.27 9.01
N VAL A 180 22.53 0.46 9.83
CA VAL A 180 21.91 -0.38 10.89
C VAL A 180 21.06 0.44 11.89
N ASN A 181 21.50 1.65 12.25
CA ASN A 181 20.73 2.52 13.16
C ASN A 181 19.39 2.96 12.54
N ALA A 182 19.38 3.25 11.23
CA ALA A 182 18.15 3.60 10.51
C ALA A 182 17.22 2.39 10.35
N VAL A 183 17.78 1.17 10.24
CA VAL A 183 16.99 -0.07 10.25
C VAL A 183 16.26 -0.23 11.58
N TRP A 184 16.97 -0.13 12.71
CA TRP A 184 16.33 -0.24 14.03
C TRP A 184 15.32 0.86 14.31
N LEU A 185 15.57 2.09 13.83
CA LEU A 185 14.58 3.16 13.88
C LEU A 185 13.30 2.77 13.12
N SER A 186 13.45 2.24 11.91
CA SER A 186 12.32 1.79 11.07
C SER A 186 11.51 0.68 11.76
N VAL A 187 12.20 -0.29 12.37
CA VAL A 187 11.57 -1.39 13.12
C VAL A 187 10.86 -0.87 14.36
N ALA A 188 11.49 0.00 15.14
CA ALA A 188 10.91 0.56 16.36
C ALA A 188 9.66 1.39 16.06
N VAL A 189 9.71 2.27 15.05
CA VAL A 189 8.55 3.06 14.63
C VAL A 189 7.43 2.15 14.11
N GLY A 190 7.76 1.17 13.26
CA GLY A 190 6.78 0.20 12.77
C GLY A 190 6.13 -0.61 13.89
N PHE A 191 6.91 -1.05 14.88
CA PHE A 191 6.40 -1.75 16.06
C PHE A 191 5.46 -0.85 16.87
N CYS A 192 5.85 0.40 17.16
CA CYS A 192 4.99 1.36 17.85
C CYS A 192 3.70 1.64 17.08
N MET A 193 3.75 1.74 15.75
CA MET A 193 2.57 1.91 14.90
C MET A 193 1.67 0.67 14.87
N ALA A 194 2.20 -0.52 15.16
CA ALA A 194 1.44 -1.75 15.26
C ALA A 194 0.77 -1.96 16.63
N LEU A 195 1.30 -1.38 17.71
CA LEU A 195 0.74 -1.51 19.07
C LEU A 195 -0.76 -1.20 19.20
N PRO A 196 -1.35 -0.21 18.49
CA PRO A 196 -2.79 0.04 18.54
C PRO A 196 -3.65 -1.19 18.17
N SER A 197 -3.12 -2.13 17.38
CA SER A 197 -3.82 -3.38 17.04
C SER A 197 -4.15 -4.25 18.25
N LEU A 198 -3.43 -4.12 19.37
CA LEU A 198 -3.67 -4.89 20.59
C LEU A 198 -4.92 -4.42 21.35
N GLY A 199 -5.34 -3.17 21.16
CA GLY A 199 -6.43 -2.55 21.93
C GLY A 199 -7.67 -2.19 21.10
N SER A 200 -7.51 -1.87 19.81
CA SER A 200 -8.63 -1.46 18.96
C SER A 200 -8.37 -1.74 17.49
N GLN A 201 -9.24 -2.55 16.89
CA GLN A 201 -9.24 -2.78 15.44
C GLN A 201 -9.49 -1.48 14.65
N VAL A 202 -10.30 -0.57 15.20
CA VAL A 202 -10.58 0.76 14.63
C VAL A 202 -9.32 1.59 14.54
N ALA A 203 -8.53 1.62 15.62
CA ALA A 203 -7.26 2.34 15.64
C ALA A 203 -6.26 1.76 14.64
N PHE A 204 -6.19 0.43 14.51
CA PHE A 204 -5.35 -0.21 13.51
C PHE A 204 -5.77 0.12 12.07
N GLN A 205 -7.06 0.02 11.74
CA GLN A 205 -7.56 0.36 10.40
C GLN A 205 -7.37 1.85 10.07
N ALA A 206 -7.52 2.74 11.06
CA ALA A 206 -7.20 4.15 10.90
C ALA A 206 -5.71 4.36 10.56
N MET A 207 -4.80 3.68 11.26
CA MET A 207 -3.35 3.74 10.99
C MET A 207 -3.01 3.28 9.57
N VAL A 208 -3.58 2.16 9.11
CA VAL A 208 -3.39 1.65 7.74
C VAL A 208 -3.90 2.66 6.71
N SER A 209 -5.06 3.27 6.95
CA SER A 209 -5.65 4.28 6.07
C SER A 209 -4.78 5.53 5.98
N ILE A 210 -4.27 6.03 7.12
CA ILE A 210 -3.36 7.19 7.16
C ILE A 210 -2.08 6.89 6.39
N ALA A 211 -1.45 5.74 6.62
CA ALA A 211 -0.23 5.35 5.92
C ALA A 211 -0.45 5.32 4.39
N THR A 212 -1.59 4.78 3.96
CA THR A 212 -1.96 4.70 2.54
C THR A 212 -2.18 6.07 1.93
N ILE A 213 -2.98 6.94 2.56
CA ILE A 213 -3.23 8.29 2.07
C ILE A 213 -1.92 9.10 2.03
N ALA A 214 -1.11 9.05 3.10
CA ALA A 214 0.15 9.78 3.19
C ALA A 214 1.12 9.36 2.09
N LEU A 215 1.21 8.06 1.80
CA LEU A 215 2.03 7.54 0.70
C LEU A 215 1.56 8.07 -0.65
N TYR A 216 0.26 8.09 -0.93
CA TYR A 216 -0.25 8.63 -2.19
C TYR A 216 -0.07 10.14 -2.32
N ILE A 217 -0.20 10.89 -1.22
CA ILE A 217 0.14 12.33 -1.19
C ILE A 217 1.63 12.50 -1.53
N ALA A 218 2.51 11.67 -0.97
CA ALA A 218 3.94 11.70 -1.30
C ALA A 218 4.21 11.38 -2.78
N TYR A 219 3.50 10.42 -3.37
CA TYR A 219 3.63 10.08 -4.80
C TYR A 219 3.11 11.18 -5.73
N VAL A 220 1.99 11.82 -5.38
CA VAL A 220 1.38 12.84 -6.27
C VAL A 220 2.12 14.17 -6.20
N THR A 221 2.78 14.48 -5.09
CA THR A 221 3.52 15.74 -4.89
C THR A 221 4.54 16.03 -6.01
N PRO A 222 5.50 15.14 -6.35
CA PRO A 222 6.42 15.38 -7.45
C PRO A 222 5.71 15.44 -8.82
N ILE A 223 4.60 14.73 -9.00
CA ILE A 223 3.80 14.79 -10.24
C ILE A 223 3.17 16.18 -10.40
N VAL A 224 2.59 16.74 -9.34
CA VAL A 224 2.05 18.11 -9.31
C VAL A 224 3.14 19.10 -9.69
N PHE A 225 4.32 19.03 -9.05
CA PHE A 225 5.44 19.90 -9.41
C PHE A 225 5.88 19.72 -10.85
N ARG A 226 5.91 18.50 -11.37
CA ARG A 226 6.31 18.20 -12.75
C ARG A 226 5.36 18.81 -13.79
N VAL A 227 4.03 18.76 -13.56
CA VAL A 227 3.03 19.27 -14.52
C VAL A 227 2.78 20.79 -14.39
N THR A 228 3.08 21.38 -13.22
CA THR A 228 2.86 22.81 -12.95
C THR A 228 4.16 23.62 -13.09
N LEU A 229 5.00 23.60 -12.06
CA LEU A 229 6.16 24.48 -11.88
C LEU A 229 7.39 24.04 -12.70
N GLY A 230 7.65 22.73 -12.73
CA GLY A 230 8.79 22.12 -13.42
C GLY A 230 8.55 21.84 -14.89
N ARG A 231 7.45 22.33 -15.49
CA ARG A 231 7.09 21.99 -16.88
C ARG A 231 8.16 22.39 -17.89
N LYS A 232 8.72 23.60 -17.74
CA LYS A 232 9.70 24.19 -18.67
C LYS A 232 11.15 23.81 -18.34
N SER A 233 11.45 23.55 -17.07
CA SER A 233 12.83 23.29 -16.61
C SER A 233 13.22 21.80 -16.61
N PHE A 234 12.29 20.91 -16.94
CA PHE A 234 12.56 19.48 -16.92
C PHE A 234 13.41 19.04 -18.11
N VAL A 235 14.51 18.38 -17.81
CA VAL A 235 15.35 17.69 -18.78
C VAL A 235 14.91 16.23 -18.89
N PRO A 236 14.46 15.77 -20.08
CA PRO A 236 14.07 14.37 -20.26
C PRO A 236 15.24 13.41 -20.03
N GLY A 237 15.00 12.36 -19.24
CA GLY A 237 15.91 11.24 -19.13
C GLY A 237 15.77 10.25 -20.30
N PRO A 238 16.60 9.19 -20.33
CA PRO A 238 16.58 8.15 -21.37
C PRO A 238 15.22 7.44 -21.49
N PHE A 239 14.48 7.33 -20.39
CA PHE A 239 13.07 6.96 -20.40
C PHE A 239 12.19 8.21 -20.21
N ASN A 240 11.29 8.46 -21.16
CA ASN A 240 10.38 9.61 -21.10
C ASN A 240 9.07 9.33 -21.86
N LEU A 241 7.93 9.73 -21.25
CA LEU A 241 6.59 9.58 -21.83
C LEU A 241 6.25 10.66 -22.88
N GLY A 242 7.19 11.56 -23.18
CA GLY A 242 6.99 12.63 -24.17
C GLY A 242 5.79 13.51 -23.84
N LYS A 243 4.95 13.76 -24.84
CA LYS A 243 3.74 14.59 -24.72
C LYS A 243 2.68 13.97 -23.80
N TYR A 244 2.67 12.65 -23.67
CA TYR A 244 1.70 11.94 -22.81
C TYR A 244 1.99 12.13 -21.33
N SER A 245 3.21 12.54 -20.94
CA SER A 245 3.57 12.81 -19.54
C SER A 245 2.62 13.79 -18.84
N LEU A 246 2.12 14.80 -19.57
CA LEU A 246 1.18 15.79 -19.01
C LEU A 246 -0.21 15.21 -18.80
N LEU A 247 -0.72 14.45 -19.78
CA LEU A 247 -2.04 13.82 -19.67
C LEU A 247 -2.04 12.81 -18.53
N VAL A 248 -1.05 11.91 -18.52
CA VAL A 248 -0.89 10.90 -17.46
C VAL A 248 -0.74 11.60 -16.10
N GLY A 249 0.06 12.67 -16.01
CA GLY A 249 0.23 13.42 -14.77
C GLY A 249 -1.07 14.00 -14.22
N TRP A 250 -1.90 14.65 -15.04
CA TRP A 250 -3.20 15.18 -14.60
C TRP A 250 -4.18 14.07 -14.20
N VAL A 251 -4.22 12.96 -14.95
CA VAL A 251 -5.04 11.80 -14.60
C VAL A 251 -4.60 11.21 -13.27
N SER A 252 -3.30 11.07 -13.02
CA SER A 252 -2.76 10.60 -11.73
C SER A 252 -3.16 11.53 -10.58
N ILE A 253 -3.07 12.85 -10.76
CA ILE A 253 -3.47 13.83 -9.74
C ILE A 253 -4.96 13.68 -9.40
N LEU A 254 -5.82 13.66 -10.42
CA LEU A 254 -7.26 13.52 -10.23
C LEU A 254 -7.60 12.19 -9.54
N TRP A 255 -6.96 11.10 -9.95
CA TRP A 255 -7.17 9.78 -9.35
C TRP A 255 -6.78 9.75 -7.87
N VAL A 256 -5.62 10.33 -7.51
CA VAL A 256 -5.19 10.40 -6.11
C VAL A 256 -6.15 11.25 -5.27
N ILE A 257 -6.68 12.36 -5.81
CA ILE A 257 -7.70 13.17 -5.12
C ILE A 257 -8.97 12.34 -4.87
N VAL A 258 -9.46 11.63 -5.89
CA VAL A 258 -10.63 10.75 -5.76
C VAL A 258 -10.38 9.71 -4.67
N ILE A 259 -9.29 8.96 -4.76
CA ILE A 259 -8.94 7.92 -3.78
C ILE A 259 -8.78 8.50 -2.37
N ALA A 260 -8.15 9.65 -2.20
CA ALA A 260 -7.99 10.29 -0.90
C ALA A 260 -9.35 10.62 -0.27
N VAL A 261 -10.31 11.12 -1.06
CA VAL A 261 -11.69 11.32 -0.62
C VAL A 261 -12.35 9.99 -0.26
N LEU A 262 -12.19 8.94 -1.09
CA LEU A 262 -12.79 7.64 -0.82
C LEU A 262 -12.28 7.00 0.48
N PHE A 263 -10.98 7.11 0.77
CA PHE A 263 -10.41 6.65 2.04
C PHE A 263 -10.90 7.45 3.25
N CYS A 264 -11.50 8.63 3.03
CA CYS A 264 -12.12 9.43 4.08
C CYS A 264 -13.59 9.07 4.33
N LEU A 265 -14.21 8.26 3.47
CA LEU A 265 -15.62 7.91 3.57
C LEU A 265 -15.87 6.82 4.63
N PRO A 266 -17.07 6.77 5.26
CA PRO A 266 -17.41 5.75 6.24
C PRO A 266 -17.48 4.34 5.63
N VAL A 267 -16.86 3.36 6.27
CA VAL A 267 -16.88 1.96 5.79
C VAL A 267 -17.96 1.11 6.48
N ALA A 268 -18.66 1.67 7.46
CA ALA A 268 -19.72 1.02 8.22
C ALA A 268 -20.75 2.06 8.73
N TYR A 269 -22.00 1.61 8.87
CA TYR A 269 -23.13 2.36 9.42
C TYR A 269 -23.89 1.52 10.46
N PRO A 270 -24.42 2.13 11.54
CA PRO A 270 -24.39 3.55 11.87
C PRO A 270 -23.01 4.05 12.30
N ILE A 271 -22.74 5.35 12.08
CA ILE A 271 -21.48 5.98 12.50
C ILE A 271 -21.51 6.20 14.01
N THR A 272 -20.69 5.44 14.73
CA THR A 272 -20.46 5.53 16.16
C THR A 272 -18.98 5.83 16.42
N LYS A 273 -18.58 5.99 17.69
CA LYS A 273 -17.16 6.16 18.05
C LYS A 273 -16.29 4.99 17.61
N ASP A 274 -16.89 3.80 17.50
CA ASP A 274 -16.22 2.54 17.18
C ASP A 274 -16.32 2.18 15.69
N THR A 275 -17.08 2.92 14.88
CA THR A 275 -17.19 2.69 13.42
C THR A 275 -16.77 3.90 12.59
N LEU A 276 -16.54 5.06 13.24
CA LEU A 276 -16.06 6.26 12.56
C LEU A 276 -14.70 6.02 11.90
N ASN A 277 -14.60 6.39 10.63
CA ASN A 277 -13.33 6.43 9.94
C ASN A 277 -12.52 7.65 10.41
N TYR A 278 -11.50 7.42 11.24
CA TYR A 278 -10.62 8.48 11.78
C TYR A 278 -9.51 8.92 10.81
N ALA A 279 -9.42 8.33 9.62
CA ALA A 279 -8.39 8.69 8.63
C ALA A 279 -8.35 10.20 8.27
N PRO A 280 -9.48 10.90 8.04
CA PRO A 280 -9.45 12.33 7.67
C PRO A 280 -8.84 13.20 8.78
N VAL A 281 -9.22 12.92 10.04
CA VAL A 281 -8.75 13.67 11.21
C VAL A 281 -7.24 13.52 11.37
N ALA A 282 -6.76 12.29 11.27
CA ALA A 282 -5.35 12.01 11.44
C ALA A 282 -4.50 12.50 10.25
N VAL A 283 -4.97 12.35 9.00
CA VAL A 283 -4.29 12.93 7.83
C VAL A 283 -4.22 14.45 7.93
N GLY A 284 -5.33 15.10 8.30
CA GLY A 284 -5.37 16.54 8.54
C GLY A 284 -4.38 16.96 9.63
N GLY A 285 -4.34 16.22 10.74
CA GLY A 285 -3.38 16.46 11.83
C GLY A 285 -1.92 16.35 11.38
N VAL A 286 -1.57 15.30 10.63
CA VAL A 286 -0.21 15.11 10.09
C VAL A 286 0.16 16.23 9.11
N LEU A 287 -0.74 16.59 8.20
CA LEU A 287 -0.49 17.69 7.26
C LEU A 287 -0.28 19.02 7.98
N VAL A 288 -1.10 19.33 8.98
CA VAL A 288 -0.92 20.54 9.81
C VAL A 288 0.42 20.52 10.53
N LEU A 289 0.82 19.39 11.12
CA LEU A 289 2.12 19.25 11.78
C LEU A 289 3.28 19.44 10.80
N CYS A 290 3.24 18.81 9.64
CA CYS A 290 4.27 18.94 8.59
C CYS A 290 4.39 20.38 8.10
N LEU A 291 3.27 21.03 7.76
CA LEU A 291 3.26 22.42 7.29
C LEU A 291 3.71 23.39 8.38
N SER A 292 3.29 23.19 9.61
CA SER A 292 3.72 24.01 10.75
C SER A 292 5.23 23.85 10.99
N SER A 293 5.75 22.63 10.97
CA SER A 293 7.19 22.35 11.08
C SER A 293 7.99 23.02 9.97
N TRP A 294 7.49 23.00 8.73
CA TRP A 294 8.11 23.68 7.59
C TRP A 294 8.14 25.20 7.75
N VAL A 295 7.00 25.82 8.09
CA VAL A 295 6.87 27.28 8.20
C VAL A 295 7.64 27.83 9.40
N ILE A 296 7.65 27.11 10.52
CA ILE A 296 8.27 27.56 11.77
C ILE A 296 9.78 27.33 11.75
N SER A 297 10.25 26.21 11.19
CA SER A 297 11.63 25.77 11.34
C SER A 297 12.29 25.41 10.02
N ALA A 298 11.84 24.34 9.35
CA ALA A 298 12.64 23.70 8.28
C ALA A 298 12.97 24.61 7.10
N ARG A 299 12.09 25.56 6.72
CA ARG A 299 12.36 26.49 5.61
C ARG A 299 13.58 27.39 5.82
N PHE A 300 14.03 27.59 7.06
CA PHE A 300 15.12 28.52 7.38
C PHE A 300 16.50 27.86 7.35
N TRP A 301 16.58 26.54 7.55
CA TRP A 301 17.84 25.82 7.67
C TRP A 301 18.00 24.69 6.65
N PHE A 302 16.91 24.10 6.15
CA PHE A 302 16.98 23.00 5.20
C PHE A 302 17.30 23.51 3.79
N HIS A 303 18.49 23.19 3.32
CA HIS A 303 18.92 23.43 1.96
C HIS A 303 18.97 22.08 1.24
N GLY A 304 18.19 21.96 0.15
CA GLY A 304 17.87 20.71 -0.55
C GLY A 304 19.08 19.95 -1.12
N PRO A 305 18.84 18.78 -1.72
CA PRO A 305 19.75 17.64 -1.74
C PRO A 305 21.16 18.02 -2.15
N LYS A 306 22.13 17.65 -1.30
CA LYS A 306 23.55 17.94 -1.56
C LYS A 306 24.02 17.06 -2.71
N THR A 307 24.25 17.66 -3.87
CA THR A 307 24.80 16.96 -5.04
C THR A 307 26.16 16.37 -4.69
N THR A 308 26.23 15.04 -4.58
CA THR A 308 27.48 14.34 -4.24
C THR A 308 28.26 13.91 -5.50
N VAL A 309 27.65 14.02 -6.68
CA VAL A 309 28.28 13.70 -7.97
C VAL A 309 28.38 14.99 -8.79
N ILE A 310 29.61 15.48 -8.97
CA ILE A 310 29.92 16.43 -10.03
C ILE A 310 29.91 15.61 -11.32
N VAL A 311 28.83 15.68 -12.07
CA VAL A 311 28.85 15.20 -13.46
C VAL A 311 29.72 16.20 -14.21
N ASN A 312 30.99 15.87 -14.41
CA ASN A 312 31.80 16.55 -15.41
C ASN A 312 31.17 16.23 -16.76
N VAL A 313 30.37 17.18 -17.26
CA VAL A 313 29.89 17.22 -18.64
C VAL A 313 31.06 17.54 -19.56
#